data_AF-A0A553N5D7-F1
#
_entry.id   AF-A0A553N5D7-F1
#
_cell.length_a   1.000
_cell.length_b   1.000
_cell.length_c   1.000
_cell.angle_alpha   90.00
_cell.angle_beta   90.00
_cell.angle_gamma   90.00
#
_symmetry.space_group_name_H-M   'P 1'
#
loop_
_entity.id
_entity.type
_entity.pdbx_description
1 polymer ?
#
loop_
_entity_poly.entity_id
_entity_poly.type
_entity_poly.pdbx_seq_one_letter_code
_entity_poly.pdbx_strand_id
1 'polypeptide(L)'
;MDLTVVLFGNTSAVQFLQHNFLLGETEPNIEDVAIPRRIPFHLKSFGRCVSVINLIGLQERTLNLDDLSGQLLIENEIVAFVFVVRLSQLTDADEEGIKWLQTVFDDGVFPFLMILFTYESEEGSDSLDDLKNNPALERLIKTYDGRYHTCSKKMNIRSELIQ
;
A
#
# COMPACT_ATOMS: atom_id res chain seq x y z
N MET A 1 16.47 -13.82 -4.52
CA MET A 1 15.37 -13.54 -3.59
C MET A 1 14.63 -12.33 -4.13
N ASP A 2 13.32 -12.47 -4.25
CA ASP A 2 12.45 -11.39 -4.65
C ASP A 2 12.00 -10.65 -3.39
N LEU A 3 12.00 -9.33 -3.44
CA LEU A 3 11.56 -8.52 -2.33
C LEU A 3 10.03 -8.52 -2.31
N THR A 4 9.40 -8.82 -1.18
CA THR A 4 7.94 -8.82 -1.08
C THR A 4 7.43 -7.59 -0.32
N VAL A 5 6.45 -6.91 -0.89
CA VAL A 5 5.79 -5.75 -0.29
C VAL A 5 4.30 -6.05 -0.14
N VAL A 6 3.74 -5.69 1.00
CA VAL A 6 2.30 -5.80 1.27
C VAL A 6 1.67 -4.42 1.12
N LEU A 7 0.65 -4.29 0.25
CA LEU A 7 -0.17 -3.09 0.10
C LEU A 7 -1.48 -3.27 0.85
N PHE A 8 -1.87 -2.32 1.68
CA PHE A 8 -3.16 -2.33 2.38
C PHE A 8 -3.71 -0.90 2.54
N GLY A 9 -4.98 -0.78 2.87
CA GLY A 9 -5.69 0.51 2.90
C GLY A 9 -7.08 0.41 2.28
N ASN A 10 -7.75 1.56 2.17
CA ASN A 10 -9.12 1.64 1.69
C ASN A 10 -9.22 1.59 0.15
N THR A 11 -10.27 0.97 -0.40
CA THR A 11 -10.51 0.92 -1.85
C THR A 11 -10.65 2.30 -2.47
N SER A 12 -11.15 3.29 -1.72
CA SER A 12 -11.25 4.68 -2.16
C SER A 12 -9.90 5.32 -2.48
N ALA A 13 -8.79 4.80 -1.97
CA ALA A 13 -7.44 5.33 -2.20
C ALA A 13 -6.81 4.81 -3.50
N VAL A 14 -7.43 3.88 -4.22
CA VAL A 14 -6.84 3.24 -5.40
C VAL A 14 -7.83 3.12 -6.55
N GLN A 15 -7.32 2.87 -7.76
CA GLN A 15 -8.16 2.49 -8.89
C GLN A 15 -7.61 1.21 -9.52
N PHE A 16 -8.44 0.18 -9.59
CA PHE A 16 -8.15 -1.08 -10.25
C PHE A 16 -8.44 -0.94 -11.76
N LEU A 17 -7.42 -1.17 -12.58
CA LEU A 17 -7.49 -1.01 -14.05
C LEU A 17 -6.32 -1.71 -14.75
N GLN A 18 -6.47 -1.97 -16.05
CA GLN A 18 -5.54 -2.78 -16.87
C GLN A 18 -4.09 -2.32 -16.85
N HIS A 19 -3.89 -1.01 -16.69
CA HIS A 19 -2.58 -0.39 -16.67
C HIS A 19 -2.09 -0.01 -15.27
N ASN A 20 -2.77 -0.44 -14.19
CA ASN A 20 -2.24 -0.28 -12.84
C ASN A 20 -1.08 -1.26 -12.64
N PHE A 21 0.12 -0.73 -12.40
CA PHE A 21 1.32 -1.54 -12.30
C PHE A 21 1.39 -2.37 -11.02
N LEU A 22 0.89 -1.84 -9.90
CA LEU A 22 1.01 -2.48 -8.58
C LEU A 22 -0.13 -3.45 -8.28
N LEU A 23 -1.37 -3.03 -8.50
CA LEU A 23 -2.57 -3.72 -8.00
C LEU A 23 -3.24 -4.59 -9.07
N GLY A 24 -3.19 -4.18 -10.33
CA GLY A 24 -3.91 -4.83 -11.42
C GLY A 24 -5.36 -4.35 -11.62
N GLU A 25 -6.15 -5.19 -12.29
CA GLU A 25 -7.48 -4.85 -12.83
C GLU A 25 -8.64 -5.00 -11.86
N THR A 26 -8.47 -5.84 -10.84
CA THR A 26 -9.56 -6.24 -9.94
C THR A 26 -9.14 -6.11 -8.49
N GLU A 27 -10.11 -5.83 -7.64
CA GLU A 27 -9.94 -5.89 -6.19
C GLU A 27 -9.55 -7.31 -5.74
N PRO A 28 -8.74 -7.44 -4.67
CA PRO A 28 -8.33 -8.75 -4.17
C PRO A 28 -9.51 -9.49 -3.52
N ASN A 29 -9.61 -10.79 -3.80
CA ASN A 29 -10.38 -11.73 -2.99
C ASN A 29 -9.42 -12.47 -2.03
N ILE A 30 -9.93 -12.97 -0.89
CA ILE A 30 -9.14 -13.71 0.11
C ILE A 30 -8.37 -14.88 -0.53
N GLU A 31 -8.98 -15.57 -1.48
CA GLU A 31 -8.35 -16.68 -2.21
C GLU A 31 -7.14 -16.24 -3.06
N ASP A 32 -7.13 -14.99 -3.53
CA ASP A 32 -6.08 -14.45 -4.40
C ASP A 32 -4.91 -13.83 -3.62
N VAL A 33 -5.11 -13.52 -2.33
CA VAL A 33 -4.10 -12.86 -1.49
C VAL A 33 -2.84 -13.70 -1.32
N ALA A 34 -2.97 -15.03 -1.32
CA ALA A 34 -1.84 -15.96 -1.22
C ALA A 34 -0.98 -15.99 -2.51
N ILE A 35 -1.37 -15.30 -3.58
CA ILE A 35 -0.65 -15.28 -4.86
C ILE A 35 -0.09 -13.86 -5.10
N PRO A 36 1.18 -13.60 -4.73
CA PRO A 36 1.79 -12.30 -4.96
C PRO A 36 1.91 -11.98 -6.45
N ARG A 37 1.57 -10.75 -6.82
CA ARG A 37 1.80 -10.22 -8.17
C ARG A 37 3.28 -9.89 -8.33
N ARG A 38 3.94 -10.49 -9.32
CA ARG A 38 5.36 -10.24 -9.59
C ARG A 38 5.53 -9.07 -10.57
N ILE A 39 6.24 -8.05 -10.11
CA ILE A 39 6.52 -6.83 -10.86
C ILE A 39 8.02 -6.80 -11.20
N PRO A 40 8.38 -6.80 -12.49
CA PRO A 40 9.77 -6.64 -12.91
C PRO A 40 10.27 -5.24 -12.52
N PHE A 41 11.35 -5.17 -11.74
CA PHE A 41 11.98 -3.91 -11.35
C PHE A 41 13.43 -3.89 -11.83
N HIS A 42 13.74 -3.02 -12.79
CA HIS A 42 15.10 -2.88 -13.32
C HIS A 42 15.92 -1.92 -12.46
N LEU A 43 16.51 -2.43 -11.38
CA LEU A 43 17.44 -1.67 -10.56
C LEU A 43 18.83 -1.69 -11.21
N LYS A 44 19.07 -0.75 -12.14
CA LYS A 44 20.33 -0.33 -12.82
C LYS A 44 21.38 -1.37 -13.30
N SER A 45 21.26 -2.67 -13.05
CA SER A 45 22.15 -3.72 -13.59
C SER A 45 21.79 -5.14 -13.15
N PHE A 46 20.97 -5.33 -12.10
CA PHE A 46 20.51 -6.64 -11.67
C PHE A 46 18.98 -6.69 -11.74
N GLY A 47 18.43 -7.50 -12.64
CA GLY A 47 16.99 -7.70 -12.74
C GLY A 47 16.47 -8.35 -11.45
N ARG A 48 15.83 -7.57 -10.59
CA ARG A 48 15.14 -8.07 -9.39
C ARG A 48 13.64 -7.97 -9.63
N CYS A 49 12.87 -8.95 -9.18
CA CYS A 49 11.43 -8.82 -9.12
C CYS A 49 11.04 -8.31 -7.73
N VAL A 50 10.02 -7.46 -7.70
CA VAL A 50 9.28 -7.15 -6.48
C VAL A 50 7.98 -7.93 -6.54
N SER A 51 7.69 -8.71 -5.51
CA SER A 51 6.40 -9.36 -5.32
C SER A 51 5.49 -8.41 -4.53
N VAL A 52 4.25 -8.26 -4.97
CA VAL A 52 3.26 -7.40 -4.33
C VAL A 52 2.09 -8.26 -3.88
N ILE A 53 1.84 -8.26 -2.57
CA ILE A 53 0.63 -8.81 -1.98
C ILE A 53 -0.35 -7.65 -1.81
N ASN A 54 -1.52 -7.76 -2.44
CA ASN A 54 -2.54 -6.72 -2.41
C ASN A 54 -3.64 -7.08 -1.40
N LEU A 55 -3.72 -6.32 -0.31
CA LEU A 55 -4.73 -6.43 0.75
C LEU A 55 -5.71 -5.25 0.76
N ILE A 56 -5.67 -4.38 -0.26
CA ILE A 56 -6.50 -3.18 -0.31
C ILE A 56 -7.99 -3.57 -0.25
N GLY A 57 -8.74 -2.94 0.65
CA GLY A 57 -10.18 -3.18 0.84
C GLY A 57 -10.54 -4.41 1.67
N LEU A 58 -9.58 -5.28 2.01
CA LEU A 58 -9.90 -6.50 2.77
C LEU A 58 -10.35 -6.20 4.20
N GLN A 59 -9.84 -5.12 4.80
CA GLN A 59 -10.28 -4.64 6.11
C GLN A 59 -11.81 -4.39 6.20
N GLU A 60 -12.47 -4.11 5.07
CA GLU A 60 -13.93 -3.90 5.00
C GLU A 60 -14.72 -5.23 4.95
N ARG A 61 -14.06 -6.34 4.66
CA ARG A 61 -14.67 -7.64 4.31
C ARG A 61 -14.31 -8.75 5.27
N THR A 62 -13.16 -8.66 5.91
CA THR A 62 -12.67 -9.68 6.85
C THR A 62 -12.12 -9.04 8.11
N LEU A 63 -12.58 -9.55 9.25
CA LEU A 63 -12.15 -9.10 10.58
C LEU A 63 -10.91 -9.85 11.07
N ASN A 64 -10.52 -10.96 10.43
CA ASN A 64 -9.41 -11.79 10.88
C ASN A 64 -8.81 -12.57 9.68
N LEU A 65 -7.49 -12.48 9.52
CA LEU A 65 -6.70 -13.19 8.52
C LEU A 65 -5.65 -14.11 9.18
N ASP A 66 -5.79 -14.49 10.44
CA ASP A 66 -4.76 -15.18 11.26
C ASP A 66 -4.19 -16.43 10.56
N ASP A 67 -5.04 -17.24 9.93
CA ASP A 67 -4.59 -18.43 9.18
C ASP A 67 -3.78 -18.04 7.92
N LEU A 68 -4.11 -16.91 7.30
CA LEU A 68 -3.48 -16.40 6.09
C LEU A 68 -2.22 -15.58 6.40
N SER A 69 -2.19 -14.81 7.48
CA SER A 69 -1.05 -13.96 7.85
C SER A 69 0.17 -14.81 8.21
N GLY A 70 -0.04 -15.91 8.94
CA GLY A 70 1.00 -16.90 9.19
C GLY A 70 1.57 -17.47 7.89
N GLN A 71 0.70 -17.82 6.93
CA GLN A 71 1.13 -18.29 5.62
C GLN A 71 1.94 -17.22 4.86
N LEU A 72 1.45 -15.98 4.82
CA LEU A 72 2.12 -14.87 4.15
C LEU A 72 3.52 -14.63 4.73
N LEU A 73 3.68 -14.68 6.05
CA LEU A 73 4.96 -14.51 6.74
C LEU A 73 5.92 -15.68 6.53
N ILE A 74 5.42 -16.92 6.43
CA ILE A 74 6.26 -18.11 6.21
C ILE A 74 6.72 -18.21 4.76
N GLU A 75 5.83 -17.93 3.81
CA GLU A 75 6.09 -18.13 2.38
C GLU A 75 6.84 -16.96 1.72
N ASN A 76 6.86 -15.79 2.37
CA ASN A 76 7.40 -14.57 1.79
C ASN A 76 8.38 -13.86 2.72
N GLU A 77 9.49 -13.39 2.15
CA GLU A 77 10.36 -12.40 2.81
C GLU A 77 9.73 -11.01 2.62
N ILE A 78 8.80 -10.65 3.51
CA ILE A 78 8.15 -9.34 3.51
C ILE A 78 9.14 -8.31 4.02
N VAL A 79 9.46 -7.32 3.19
CA VAL A 79 10.44 -6.27 3.50
C VAL A 79 9.80 -4.91 3.81
N ALA A 80 8.53 -4.73 3.44
CA ALA A 80 7.79 -3.50 3.71
C ALA A 80 6.28 -3.75 3.73
N PHE A 81 5.59 -2.97 4.56
CA PHE A 81 4.15 -2.78 4.54
C PHE A 81 3.88 -1.37 4.04
N VAL A 82 3.01 -1.22 3.05
CA VAL A 82 2.70 0.05 2.41
C VAL A 82 1.24 0.36 2.64
N PHE A 83 1.00 1.39 3.46
CA PHE A 83 -0.32 1.92 3.76
C PHE A 83 -0.74 2.92 2.69
N VAL A 84 -1.75 2.58 1.89
CA VAL A 84 -2.23 3.39 0.78
C VAL A 84 -3.41 4.25 1.23
N VAL A 85 -3.28 5.57 1.12
CA VAL A 85 -4.26 6.54 1.63
C VAL A 85 -4.37 7.73 0.69
N ARG A 86 -5.54 8.37 0.63
CA ARG A 86 -5.74 9.56 -0.23
C ARG A 86 -4.97 10.77 0.32
N LEU A 87 -4.30 11.50 -0.57
CA LEU A 87 -3.52 12.68 -0.21
C LEU A 87 -4.38 13.84 0.31
N SER A 88 -5.65 13.92 -0.08
CA SER A 88 -6.58 14.97 0.38
C SER A 88 -7.26 14.67 1.71
N GLN A 89 -7.33 13.39 2.12
CA GLN A 89 -8.22 13.00 3.21
C GLN A 89 -7.76 11.72 3.92
N LEU A 90 -7.47 11.85 5.21
CA LEU A 90 -7.45 10.74 6.15
C LEU A 90 -8.83 10.60 6.79
N THR A 91 -9.37 9.39 6.80
CA THR A 91 -10.69 9.07 7.35
C THR A 91 -10.59 8.12 8.55
N ASP A 92 -11.67 7.99 9.31
CA ASP A 92 -11.72 7.02 10.42
C ASP A 92 -11.51 5.58 9.91
N ALA A 93 -11.99 5.26 8.70
CA ALA A 93 -11.78 3.96 8.06
C ALA A 93 -10.28 3.69 7.72
N ASP A 94 -9.50 4.76 7.48
CA ASP A 94 -8.06 4.66 7.28
C ASP A 94 -7.36 4.35 8.61
N GLU A 95 -7.77 4.99 9.71
CA GLU A 95 -7.26 4.69 11.05
C GLU A 95 -7.65 3.26 11.51
N GLU A 96 -8.84 2.79 11.16
CA GLU A 96 -9.27 1.41 11.37
C GLU A 96 -8.43 0.41 10.57
N GLY A 97 -8.01 0.76 9.35
CA GLY A 97 -7.12 -0.07 8.54
C GLY A 97 -5.76 -0.32 9.19
N ILE A 98 -5.21 0.68 9.88
CA ILE A 98 -3.96 0.52 10.65
C ILE A 98 -4.15 -0.43 11.84
N LYS A 99 -5.28 -0.31 12.55
CA LYS A 99 -5.62 -1.22 13.66
C LYS A 99 -5.83 -2.64 13.15
N TRP A 100 -6.48 -2.78 12.00
CA TRP A 100 -6.66 -4.07 11.33
C TRP A 100 -5.32 -4.70 10.97
N LEU A 101 -4.36 -3.93 10.42
CA LEU A 101 -3.02 -4.44 10.14
C LEU A 101 -2.35 -4.99 11.41
N GLN A 102 -2.46 -4.28 12.52
CA GLN A 102 -1.93 -4.72 13.81
C GLN A 102 -2.55 -6.04 14.28
N THR A 103 -3.86 -6.22 14.08
CA THR A 103 -4.53 -7.50 14.41
C THR A 103 -4.00 -8.64 13.55
N VAL A 104 -3.69 -8.38 12.27
CA VAL A 104 -3.29 -9.43 11.31
C VAL A 104 -1.81 -9.80 11.42
N PHE A 105 -0.92 -8.84 11.65
CA PHE A 105 0.54 -9.04 11.60
C PHE A 105 1.29 -8.62 12.87
N ASP A 106 0.56 -8.33 13.96
CA ASP A 106 1.08 -7.76 15.20
C ASP A 106 1.74 -6.38 15.04
N ASP A 107 2.23 -5.80 16.14
CA ASP A 107 2.86 -4.48 16.17
C ASP A 107 4.29 -4.46 15.60
N GLY A 108 4.90 -5.63 15.41
CA GLY A 108 6.25 -5.80 14.86
C GLY A 108 6.42 -5.29 13.42
N VAL A 109 5.32 -5.02 12.70
CA VAL A 109 5.36 -4.52 11.32
C VAL A 109 5.58 -3.02 11.20
N PHE A 110 5.26 -2.23 12.23
CA PHE A 110 5.28 -0.78 12.15
C PHE A 110 6.65 -0.16 11.81
N PRO A 111 7.80 -0.73 12.23
CA PRO A 111 9.12 -0.28 11.77
C PRO A 111 9.34 -0.42 10.25
N PHE A 112 8.56 -1.28 9.58
CA PHE A 112 8.61 -1.53 8.14
C PHE A 112 7.44 -0.87 7.40
N LEU A 113 6.63 -0.06 8.10
CA LEU A 113 5.50 0.64 7.51
C LEU A 113 5.93 1.91 6.77
N MET A 114 5.50 2.03 5.52
CA MET A 114 5.62 3.22 4.67
C MET A 114 4.21 3.70 4.27
N ILE A 115 4.02 5.00 4.16
CA ILE A 115 2.77 5.59 3.69
C ILE A 115 2.88 5.87 2.19
N LEU A 116 1.89 5.45 1.39
CA LEU A 116 1.76 5.82 -0.01
C LEU A 116 0.52 6.70 -0.17
N PHE A 117 0.74 8.00 -0.35
CA PHE A 117 -0.34 8.92 -0.64
C PHE A 117 -0.75 8.87 -2.11
N THR A 118 -2.04 8.77 -2.38
CA THR A 118 -2.58 8.76 -3.73
C THR A 118 -3.35 10.02 -4.07
N TYR A 119 -3.18 10.49 -5.30
CA TYR A 119 -3.92 11.62 -5.87
C TYR A 119 -4.77 11.23 -7.08
N GLU A 120 -5.88 11.92 -7.30
CA GLU A 120 -6.87 11.57 -8.34
C GLU A 120 -6.39 11.86 -9.78
N SER A 121 -5.53 12.86 -9.97
CA SER A 121 -4.93 13.22 -11.26
C SER A 121 -5.98 13.42 -12.38
N GLU A 122 -6.87 14.43 -12.26
CA GLU A 122 -7.40 15.24 -13.37
C GLU A 122 -7.67 16.67 -12.84
N GLU A 123 -6.82 17.64 -13.19
CA GLU A 123 -7.12 19.10 -13.19
C GLU A 123 -7.35 19.88 -11.86
N GLY A 124 -7.07 19.34 -10.67
CA GLY A 124 -7.12 20.13 -9.42
C GLY A 124 -6.27 19.52 -8.30
N SER A 125 -5.52 20.37 -7.59
CA SER A 125 -4.37 20.04 -6.74
C SER A 125 -4.68 19.10 -5.56
N ASP A 126 -4.37 17.82 -5.71
CA ASP A 126 -3.80 17.00 -4.63
C ASP A 126 -2.27 17.13 -4.78
N SER A 127 -1.73 18.23 -4.27
CA SER A 127 -0.32 18.58 -4.31
C SER A 127 0.38 18.25 -2.99
N LEU A 128 1.71 18.26 -3.01
CA LEU A 128 2.52 18.20 -1.80
C LEU A 128 2.19 19.32 -0.79
N ASP A 129 1.50 20.39 -1.20
CA ASP A 129 1.05 21.44 -0.30
C ASP A 129 -0.20 21.03 0.50
N ASP A 130 -1.06 20.14 -0.01
CA ASP A 130 -2.19 19.61 0.77
C ASP A 130 -1.70 18.76 1.94
N LEU A 131 -0.57 18.07 1.75
CA LEU A 131 0.12 17.37 2.83
C LEU A 131 0.58 18.32 3.94
N LYS A 132 1.11 19.49 3.58
CA LYS A 132 1.59 20.50 4.54
C LYS A 132 0.45 21.21 5.25
N ASN A 133 -0.70 21.34 4.60
CA ASN A 133 -1.86 22.06 5.13
C ASN A 133 -2.83 21.15 5.89
N ASN A 134 -2.56 19.83 5.97
CA ASN A 134 -3.40 18.87 6.68
C ASN A 134 -2.66 18.30 7.92
N PRO A 135 -2.99 18.78 9.13
CA PRO A 135 -2.34 18.33 10.37
C PRO A 135 -2.49 16.83 10.65
N ALA A 136 -3.55 16.19 10.16
CA ALA A 136 -3.76 14.76 10.34
C ALA A 136 -2.75 13.94 9.51
N LEU A 137 -2.51 14.35 8.27
CA LEU A 137 -1.50 13.72 7.40
C LEU A 137 -0.08 14.00 7.90
N GLU A 138 0.20 15.22 8.36
CA GLU A 138 1.49 15.56 8.96
C GLU A 138 1.78 14.68 10.20
N ARG A 139 0.78 14.48 11.06
CA ARG A 139 0.87 13.58 12.21
C ARG A 139 1.12 12.13 11.77
N LEU A 140 0.41 11.66 10.75
CA LEU A 140 0.60 10.31 10.22
C LEU A 140 2.04 10.09 9.74
N ILE A 141 2.58 11.03 8.95
CA ILE A 141 3.98 11.02 8.48
C ILE A 141 4.96 10.97 9.64
N LYS A 142 4.77 11.82 10.65
CA LYS A 142 5.64 11.84 11.84
C LYS A 142 5.58 10.54 12.63
N THR A 143 4.41 9.92 12.70
CA THR A 143 4.20 8.64 13.41
C THR A 143 5.02 7.51 12.80
N TYR A 144 5.22 7.54 11.48
CA TYR A 144 5.97 6.51 10.75
C TYR A 144 7.30 7.02 10.20
N ASP A 145 8.00 7.84 10.99
CA ASP A 145 9.38 8.29 10.77
C ASP A 145 9.63 9.02 9.44
N GLY A 146 8.61 9.65 8.88
CA GLY A 146 8.74 10.34 7.60
C GLY A 146 8.82 9.40 6.39
N ARG A 147 8.57 8.09 6.55
CA ARG A 147 8.55 7.12 5.45
C ARG A 147 7.27 7.28 4.63
N TYR A 148 7.31 8.13 3.60
CA TYR A 148 6.20 8.24 2.68
C TYR A 148 6.62 8.43 1.23
N HIS A 149 5.69 8.14 0.33
CA HIS A 149 5.79 8.41 -1.09
C HIS A 149 4.45 8.90 -1.65
N THR A 150 4.42 9.43 -2.87
CA THR A 150 3.20 9.91 -3.53
C THR A 150 3.09 9.35 -4.94
N CYS A 151 1.89 8.92 -5.36
CA CYS A 151 1.64 8.53 -6.74
C CYS A 151 0.18 8.79 -7.17
N SER A 152 -0.08 8.71 -8.46
CA SER A 152 -1.46 8.69 -8.96
C SER A 152 -2.21 7.47 -8.43
N LYS A 153 -3.51 7.65 -8.14
CA LYS A 153 -4.45 6.58 -7.78
C LYS A 153 -4.51 5.46 -8.82
N LYS A 154 -4.29 5.82 -10.09
CA LYS A 154 -4.23 4.92 -11.25
C LYS A 154 -2.96 4.05 -11.26
N MET A 155 -1.89 4.48 -10.57
CA MET A 155 -0.58 3.79 -10.49
C MET A 155 -0.06 3.30 -11.85
N ASN A 156 -0.32 4.09 -12.89
CA ASN A 156 -0.02 3.76 -14.29
C ASN A 156 1.17 4.59 -14.84
N ILE A 157 1.90 5.27 -13.96
CA ILE A 157 3.12 6.02 -14.28
C ILE A 157 4.28 5.38 -13.51
N ARG A 158 5.12 4.61 -14.21
CA ARG A 158 6.22 3.84 -13.57
C ARG A 158 7.21 4.73 -12.81
N SER A 159 7.54 5.92 -13.33
CA SER A 159 8.48 6.83 -12.68
C SER A 159 7.98 7.39 -11.35
N GLU A 160 6.67 7.34 -11.09
CA GLU A 160 6.11 7.69 -9.78
C GLU A 160 6.30 6.57 -8.76
N LEU A 161 6.61 5.34 -9.16
CA LEU A 161 6.69 4.18 -8.28
C LEU A 161 8.12 3.65 -8.10
N ILE A 162 9.03 4.08 -8.98
CA ILE A 162 10.39 3.59 -9.11
C ILE A 162 11.31 4.81 -8.92
N GLN A 163 11.59 5.18 -7.67
CA GLN A 163 12.56 6.22 -7.31
C GLN A 163 13.72 5.63 -6.49
#